data_AF-A0A0U5F1R9-F1
#
_entry.id   AF-A0A0U5F1R9-F1
#
_cell.length_a   1.000
_cell.length_b   1.000
_cell.length_c   1.000
_cell.angle_alpha   90.00
_cell.angle_beta   90.00
_cell.angle_gamma   90.00
#
_symmetry.space_group_name_H-M   'P 1'
#
loop_
_entity.id
_entity.type
_entity.pdbx_description
1 polymer ?
#
loop_
_entity_poly.entity_id
_entity_poly.type
_entity_poly.pdbx_seq_one_letter_code
_entity_poly.pdbx_strand_id
1 'polypeptide(L)'
;MSEPASFSHSRHVELNASLSNSALLPTTERTWSWFDYLSFWMSDVHSVGTYVTLGNLFASDLPGMAVAIGLLVGILLVQILCNLVAVPSQQTGAPFPVICRASFGVKGALIPAFVRGVIAVCWYGIQTWLASNALVVLILKCAPALSSWADIGQHVRRQDLWDEIGELNNGGFLAHRNDEGVKYEPEILAGDDIGGTVDPRYPPGDASAVFGGREDPHCA
;
A
#
# COMPACT_ATOMS: atom_id res chain seq x y z
N MET A 1 -15.30 71.30 -11.43
CA MET A 1 -15.27 69.93 -11.99
C MET A 1 -14.23 69.16 -11.18
N SER A 2 -14.67 68.49 -10.12
CA SER A 2 -13.80 67.73 -9.21
C SER A 2 -13.58 66.33 -9.80
N GLU A 3 -12.33 65.98 -10.09
CA GLU A 3 -11.90 64.62 -10.41
C GLU A 3 -12.40 63.62 -9.35
N PRO A 4 -12.98 62.47 -9.73
CA PRO A 4 -13.21 61.39 -8.78
C PRO A 4 -11.88 60.67 -8.51
N ALA A 5 -11.46 60.66 -7.25
CA ALA A 5 -10.32 59.89 -6.78
C ALA A 5 -10.47 58.40 -7.17
N SER A 6 -9.61 57.93 -8.08
CA SER A 6 -9.52 56.52 -8.42
C SER A 6 -8.89 55.77 -7.24
N PHE A 7 -9.71 55.06 -6.48
CA PHE A 7 -9.25 54.18 -5.40
C PHE A 7 -8.69 52.88 -6.02
N SER A 8 -7.45 52.96 -6.52
CA SER A 8 -6.63 51.79 -6.86
C SER A 8 -6.09 51.19 -5.56
N HIS A 9 -6.88 50.33 -4.92
CA HIS A 9 -6.43 49.57 -3.75
C HIS A 9 -5.75 48.28 -4.23
N SER A 10 -4.56 48.43 -4.83
CA SER A 10 -3.62 47.32 -4.97
C SER A 10 -3.11 46.98 -3.57
N ARG A 11 -3.81 46.08 -2.90
CA ARG A 11 -3.45 45.60 -1.57
C ARG A 11 -2.15 44.78 -1.71
N HIS A 12 -1.00 45.44 -1.61
CA HIS A 12 0.29 44.78 -1.51
C HIS A 12 0.26 43.93 -0.24
N VAL A 13 0.07 42.62 -0.40
CA VAL A 13 0.21 41.67 0.70
C VAL A 13 1.69 41.68 1.06
N GLU A 14 2.05 42.33 2.17
CA GLU A 14 3.40 42.22 2.74
C GLU A 14 3.63 40.77 3.18
N LEU A 15 4.18 39.98 2.27
CA LEU A 15 4.61 38.63 2.53
C LEU A 15 5.85 38.68 3.43
N ASN A 16 5.77 38.07 4.61
CA ASN A 16 6.92 37.98 5.50
C ASN A 16 8.00 37.10 4.85
N ALA A 17 9.14 37.70 4.52
CA ALA A 17 10.27 37.07 3.83
C ALA A 17 10.79 35.80 4.52
N SER A 18 10.59 35.64 5.84
CA SER A 18 11.00 34.44 6.58
C SER A 18 10.02 33.25 6.42
N LEU A 19 8.78 33.49 5.98
CA LEU A 19 7.70 32.48 5.98
C LEU A 19 7.07 32.24 4.61
N SER A 20 7.34 33.12 3.64
CA SER A 20 6.92 33.01 2.25
C SER A 20 8.05 32.45 1.40
N ASN A 21 7.80 31.30 0.76
CA ASN A 21 8.62 30.75 -0.32
C ASN A 21 7.73 30.64 -1.56
N SER A 22 8.30 30.71 -2.76
CA SER A 22 7.57 30.49 -4.02
C SER A 22 6.77 29.18 -4.04
N ALA A 23 7.25 28.12 -3.38
CA ALA A 23 6.54 26.84 -3.24
C ALA A 23 5.37 26.86 -2.23
N LEU A 24 5.26 27.91 -1.41
CA LEU A 24 4.22 28.05 -0.37
C LEU A 24 3.16 29.09 -0.73
N LEU A 25 3.36 29.83 -1.83
CA LEU A 25 2.40 30.81 -2.29
C LEU A 25 1.12 30.10 -2.76
N PRO A 26 -0.05 30.72 -2.60
CA PRO A 26 -1.28 30.20 -3.15
C PRO A 26 -1.14 29.97 -4.66
N THR A 27 -1.58 28.82 -5.13
CA THR A 27 -1.54 28.51 -6.56
C THR A 27 -2.53 29.39 -7.32
N THR A 28 -2.02 30.28 -8.17
CA THR A 28 -2.82 31.22 -8.98
C THR A 28 -3.48 30.54 -10.19
N GLU A 29 -2.81 29.55 -10.79
CA GLU A 29 -3.32 28.81 -11.96
C GLU A 29 -3.57 27.34 -11.63
N ARG A 30 -4.80 26.88 -11.86
CA ARG A 30 -5.21 25.48 -11.64
C ARG A 30 -5.47 24.82 -12.99
N THR A 31 -4.51 24.04 -13.45
CA THR A 31 -4.55 23.37 -14.76
C THR A 31 -5.11 21.94 -14.72
N TRP A 32 -5.33 21.40 -13.51
CA TRP A 32 -5.72 20.00 -13.33
C TRP A 32 -7.17 19.76 -13.72
N SER A 33 -7.36 18.84 -14.65
CA SER A 33 -8.66 18.28 -15.04
C SER A 33 -9.06 17.14 -14.08
N TRP A 34 -10.32 16.71 -14.18
CA TRP A 34 -10.84 15.56 -13.41
C TRP A 34 -10.00 14.28 -13.63
N PHE A 35 -9.42 14.12 -14.83
CA PHE A 35 -8.59 12.98 -15.18
C PHE A 35 -7.24 12.99 -14.45
N ASP A 36 -6.67 14.16 -14.18
CA ASP A 36 -5.41 14.29 -13.43
C ASP A 36 -5.62 13.88 -11.98
N TYR A 37 -6.75 14.30 -11.39
CA TYR A 37 -7.14 13.86 -10.05
C TYR A 37 -7.36 12.34 -10.00
N LEU A 38 -8.07 11.78 -10.98
CA LEU A 38 -8.28 10.33 -11.05
C LEU A 38 -6.93 9.58 -11.14
N SER A 39 -6.04 10.03 -12.02
CA SER A 39 -4.73 9.40 -12.23
C SER A 39 -3.87 9.45 -10.96
N PHE A 40 -3.90 10.58 -10.25
CA PHE A 40 -3.21 10.72 -8.97
C PHE A 40 -3.75 9.74 -7.92
N TRP A 41 -5.08 9.59 -7.80
CA TRP A 41 -5.68 8.63 -6.89
C TRP A 41 -5.39 7.18 -7.28
N MET A 42 -5.44 6.85 -8.57
CA MET A 42 -5.12 5.49 -9.02
C MET A 42 -3.67 5.13 -8.73
N SER A 43 -2.74 6.08 -8.85
CA SER A 43 -1.34 5.89 -8.47
C SER A 43 -1.16 5.54 -6.99
N ASP A 44 -1.93 6.17 -6.10
CA ASP A 44 -1.88 5.89 -4.65
C ASP A 44 -2.43 4.50 -4.32
N VAL A 45 -3.54 4.11 -4.95
CA VAL A 45 -4.19 2.81 -4.72
C VAL A 45 -3.35 1.64 -5.22
N HIS A 46 -2.69 1.78 -6.37
CA HIS A 46 -1.90 0.72 -7.00
C HIS A 46 -0.53 0.56 -6.35
N SER A 47 -0.52 0.12 -5.10
CA SER A 47 0.69 -0.11 -4.32
C SER A 47 0.75 -1.56 -3.83
N VAL A 48 1.96 -2.09 -3.65
CA VAL A 48 2.15 -3.48 -3.18
C VAL A 48 1.50 -3.68 -1.81
N GLY A 49 1.63 -2.69 -0.92
CA GLY A 49 0.98 -2.70 0.39
C GLY A 49 -0.55 -2.84 0.31
N THR A 50 -1.19 -2.16 -0.66
CA THR A 50 -2.64 -2.27 -0.88
C THR A 50 -3.02 -3.69 -1.31
N TYR A 51 -2.28 -4.31 -2.23
CA TYR A 51 -2.56 -5.67 -2.68
C TYR A 51 -2.34 -6.72 -1.60
N VAL A 52 -1.27 -6.58 -0.81
CA VAL A 52 -1.01 -7.47 0.34
C VAL A 52 -2.13 -7.34 1.37
N THR A 53 -2.56 -6.12 1.68
CA THR A 53 -3.66 -5.88 2.63
C THR A 53 -4.97 -6.49 2.13
N LEU A 54 -5.28 -6.33 0.84
CA LEU A 54 -6.46 -6.91 0.22
C LEU A 54 -6.39 -8.44 0.23
N GLY A 55 -5.24 -9.01 -0.11
CA GLY A 55 -4.99 -10.46 -0.05
C GLY A 55 -5.21 -11.02 1.36
N ASN A 56 -4.69 -10.35 2.38
CA ASN A 56 -4.88 -10.76 3.78
C ASN A 56 -6.35 -10.69 4.22
N LEU A 57 -7.09 -9.68 3.74
CA LEU A 57 -8.50 -9.52 4.07
C LEU A 57 -9.39 -10.60 3.42
N PHE A 58 -9.04 -11.03 2.20
CA PHE A 58 -9.70 -12.16 1.53
C PHE A 58 -9.21 -13.54 1.99
N ALA A 59 -8.00 -13.62 2.55
CA ALA A 59 -7.48 -14.84 3.19
C ALA A 59 -8.09 -15.07 4.58
N SER A 60 -8.83 -14.10 5.13
CA SER A 60 -9.58 -14.27 6.36
C SER A 60 -10.79 -15.19 6.11
N ASP A 61 -11.26 -15.93 7.12
CA ASP A 61 -12.43 -16.82 7.03
C ASP A 61 -13.78 -16.10 6.85
N LEU A 62 -13.74 -14.82 6.45
CA LEU A 62 -14.90 -13.99 6.21
C LEU A 62 -15.45 -14.24 4.80
N PRO A 63 -16.78 -14.17 4.60
CA PRO A 63 -17.36 -14.24 3.27
C PRO A 63 -16.84 -13.07 2.42
N GLY A 64 -16.27 -13.37 1.25
CA GLY A 64 -15.60 -12.36 0.40
C GLY A 64 -16.48 -11.17 0.01
N MET A 65 -17.80 -11.37 -0.10
CA MET A 65 -18.74 -10.28 -0.35
C MET A 65 -18.86 -9.31 0.83
N ALA A 66 -18.81 -9.81 2.08
CA ALA A 66 -18.82 -8.94 3.26
C ALA A 66 -17.54 -8.13 3.36
N VAL A 67 -16.40 -8.75 3.03
CA VAL A 67 -15.10 -8.07 2.91
C VAL A 67 -15.17 -6.95 1.88
N ALA A 68 -15.70 -7.22 0.68
CA ALA A 68 -15.82 -6.23 -0.38
C ALA A 68 -16.73 -5.05 0.00
N ILE A 69 -17.88 -5.32 0.64
CA ILE A 69 -18.78 -4.27 1.12
C ILE A 69 -18.12 -3.44 2.22
N GLY A 70 -17.44 -4.09 3.18
CA GLY A 70 -16.72 -3.41 4.25
C GLY A 70 -15.62 -2.48 3.70
N LEU A 71 -14.87 -2.94 2.70
CA LEU A 71 -13.87 -2.15 2.00
C LEU A 71 -14.49 -0.95 1.27
N LEU A 72 -15.60 -1.16 0.56
CA LEU A 72 -16.32 -0.09 -0.13
C LEU A 72 -16.80 0.99 0.85
N VAL A 73 -17.43 0.59 1.95
CA VAL A 73 -17.89 1.52 3.00
C VAL A 73 -16.72 2.27 3.62
N GLY A 74 -15.61 1.59 3.90
CA GLY A 74 -14.39 2.20 4.42
C GLY A 74 -13.81 3.25 3.48
N ILE A 75 -13.70 2.94 2.19
CA ILE A 75 -13.20 3.88 1.17
C ILE A 75 -14.13 5.09 1.04
N LEU A 76 -15.45 4.90 1.04
CA LEU A 76 -16.41 6.01 0.99
C LEU A 76 -16.30 6.91 2.23
N LEU A 77 -16.13 6.33 3.41
CA LEU A 77 -15.94 7.09 4.64
C LEU A 77 -14.65 7.93 4.59
N VAL A 78 -13.53 7.32 4.18
CA VAL A 78 -12.26 8.02 3.99
C VAL A 78 -12.40 9.13 2.96
N GLN A 79 -13.09 8.87 1.86
CA GLN A 79 -13.32 9.86 0.81
C GLN A 79 -14.08 11.10 1.33
N ILE A 80 -15.09 10.91 2.19
CA ILE A 80 -15.81 12.01 2.83
C ILE A 80 -14.87 12.81 3.73
N LEU A 81 -14.12 12.15 4.62
CA LEU A 81 -13.20 12.81 5.54
C LEU A 81 -12.09 13.59 4.80
N CYS A 82 -11.51 12.99 3.75
CA CYS A 82 -10.52 13.64 2.90
C CYS A 82 -11.10 14.89 2.22
N ASN A 83 -12.34 14.83 1.71
CA ASN A 83 -12.99 16.00 1.12
C ASN A 83 -13.19 17.11 2.16
N LEU A 84 -13.60 16.78 3.39
CA LEU A 84 -13.75 17.77 4.46
C LEU A 84 -12.42 18.48 4.77
N VAL A 85 -11.32 17.74 4.84
CA VAL A 85 -9.97 18.30 5.08
C VAL A 85 -9.47 19.10 3.86
N ALA A 86 -9.90 18.72 2.65
CA ALA A 86 -9.48 19.38 1.42
C ALA A 86 -10.16 20.74 1.17
N VAL A 87 -11.40 20.95 1.63
CA VAL A 87 -12.17 22.20 1.44
C VAL A 87 -11.36 23.48 1.70
N PRO A 88 -10.70 23.68 2.87
CA PRO A 88 -9.96 24.91 3.12
C PRO A 88 -8.76 25.10 2.18
N SER A 89 -8.12 24.00 1.76
CA SER A 89 -7.00 24.03 0.81
C SER A 89 -7.47 24.32 -0.61
N GLN A 90 -8.64 23.83 -1.00
CA GLN A 90 -9.27 24.12 -2.29
C GLN A 90 -9.69 25.59 -2.40
N GLN A 91 -10.30 26.16 -1.36
CA GLN A 91 -10.75 27.56 -1.37
C GLN A 91 -9.59 28.56 -1.42
N THR A 92 -8.54 28.31 -0.64
CA THR A 92 -7.42 29.24 -0.51
C THR A 92 -6.30 29.00 -1.51
N GLY A 93 -6.20 27.80 -2.09
CA GLY A 93 -5.06 27.39 -2.90
C GLY A 93 -3.75 27.31 -2.15
N ALA A 94 -3.78 27.44 -0.83
CA ALA A 94 -2.59 27.34 0.00
C ALA A 94 -2.30 25.87 0.33
N PRO A 95 -1.02 25.48 0.36
CA PRO A 95 -0.63 24.11 0.64
C PRO A 95 -0.89 23.75 2.11
N PHE A 96 -1.05 22.46 2.39
CA PHE A 96 -1.38 21.94 3.73
C PHE A 96 -0.54 22.55 4.88
N PRO A 97 0.80 22.73 4.76
CA PRO A 97 1.59 23.34 5.83
C PRO A 97 1.19 24.79 6.16
N VAL A 98 0.66 25.54 5.19
CA VAL A 98 0.19 26.91 5.38
C VAL A 98 -1.17 26.91 6.09
N ILE A 99 -2.07 26.00 5.70
CA ILE A 99 -3.37 25.83 6.39
C ILE A 99 -3.18 25.39 7.84
N CYS A 100 -2.23 24.49 8.11
CA CYS A 100 -1.92 24.09 9.48
C CYS A 100 -1.44 25.24 10.37
N ARG A 101 -0.80 26.27 9.80
CA ARG A 101 -0.39 27.47 10.57
C ARG A 101 -1.60 28.28 11.05
N ALA A 102 -2.73 28.22 10.36
CA ALA A 102 -3.95 28.90 10.81
C ALA A 102 -4.53 28.28 12.09
N SER A 103 -4.39 26.96 12.27
CA SER A 103 -4.89 26.25 13.46
C SER A 103 -3.87 26.15 14.60
N PHE A 104 -2.60 25.87 14.29
CA PHE A 104 -1.56 25.59 15.30
C PHE A 104 -0.55 26.73 15.49
N GLY A 105 -0.67 27.82 14.73
CA GLY A 105 0.31 28.91 14.71
C GLY A 105 1.60 28.55 13.96
N VAL A 106 2.48 29.53 13.81
CA VAL A 106 3.70 29.42 12.98
C VAL A 106 4.67 28.37 13.53
N LYS A 107 4.90 28.36 14.84
CA LYS A 107 5.81 27.40 15.50
C LYS A 107 5.13 26.05 15.76
N GLY A 108 3.82 26.04 16.06
CA GLY A 108 3.07 24.81 16.34
C GLY A 108 2.81 23.95 15.11
N ALA A 109 2.78 24.52 13.91
CA ALA A 109 2.65 23.77 12.65
C ALA A 109 3.81 22.79 12.37
N LEU A 110 4.93 22.88 13.11
CA LEU A 110 6.04 21.93 12.99
C LEU A 110 5.66 20.53 13.50
N ILE A 111 4.82 20.44 14.53
CA ILE A 111 4.38 19.16 15.12
C ILE A 111 3.61 18.31 14.08
N PRO A 112 2.52 18.79 13.46
CA PRO A 112 1.81 18.00 12.46
C PRO A 112 2.66 17.72 11.21
N ALA A 113 3.56 18.63 10.84
CA ALA A 113 4.50 18.40 9.75
C ALA A 113 5.48 17.26 10.07
N PHE A 114 6.01 17.23 11.30
CA PHE A 114 6.93 16.18 11.75
C PHE A 114 6.24 14.82 11.82
N VAL A 115 5.06 14.73 12.45
CA VAL A 115 4.28 13.48 12.54
C VAL A 115 4.01 12.91 11.16
N ARG A 116 3.57 13.76 10.22
CA ARG A 116 3.33 13.35 8.82
C ARG A 116 4.64 12.88 8.15
N GLY A 117 5.76 13.55 8.41
CA GLY A 117 7.07 13.17 7.90
C GLY A 117 7.52 11.79 8.37
N VAL A 118 7.38 11.48 9.67
CA VAL A 118 7.75 10.16 10.22
C VAL A 118 6.92 9.05 9.56
N ILE A 119 5.60 9.23 9.46
CA ILE A 119 4.73 8.24 8.81
C ILE A 119 5.14 8.03 7.35
N ALA A 120 5.46 9.11 6.62
CA ALA A 120 5.91 9.02 5.23
C ALA A 120 7.24 8.25 5.08
N VAL A 121 8.20 8.45 6.00
CA VAL A 121 9.47 7.71 5.99
C VAL A 121 9.25 6.23 6.28
N CYS A 122 8.44 5.90 7.28
CA CYS A 122 8.10 4.50 7.58
C CYS A 122 7.42 3.82 6.39
N TRP A 123 6.46 4.50 5.75
CA TRP A 123 5.76 3.98 4.58
C TRP A 123 6.70 3.78 3.38
N TYR A 124 7.57 4.75 3.11
CA TYR A 124 8.59 4.64 2.07
C TYR A 124 9.55 3.47 2.31
N GLY A 125 9.92 3.21 3.57
CA GLY A 125 10.74 2.06 3.93
C GLY A 125 10.08 0.72 3.60
N ILE A 126 8.79 0.56 3.96
CA ILE A 126 8.02 -0.65 3.66
C ILE A 126 7.90 -0.87 2.14
N GLN A 127 7.58 0.19 1.39
CA GLN A 127 7.45 0.07 -0.07
C GLN A 127 8.78 -0.28 -0.75
N THR A 128 9.88 0.28 -0.26
CA THR A 128 11.22 -0.03 -0.77
C THR A 128 11.61 -1.48 -0.48
N TRP A 129 11.29 -1.97 0.71
CA TRP A 129 11.51 -3.37 1.09
C TRP A 129 10.69 -4.33 0.22
N LEU A 130 9.39 -4.06 0.04
CA LEU A 130 8.52 -4.85 -0.83
C LEU A 130 8.99 -4.83 -2.29
N ALA A 131 9.40 -3.67 -2.80
CA ALA A 131 9.95 -3.54 -4.15
C ALA A 131 11.26 -4.32 -4.33
N SER A 132 12.13 -4.33 -3.31
CA SER A 132 13.35 -5.15 -3.32
C SER A 132 13.04 -6.64 -3.43
N ASN A 133 12.05 -7.14 -2.67
CA ASN A 133 11.64 -8.54 -2.76
C ASN A 133 11.05 -8.88 -4.14
N ALA A 134 10.19 -8.01 -4.68
CA ALA A 134 9.64 -8.19 -6.02
C ALA A 134 10.74 -8.22 -7.09
N LEU A 135 11.78 -7.40 -6.95
CA LEU A 135 12.93 -7.39 -7.86
C LEU A 135 13.72 -8.70 -7.79
N VAL A 136 13.95 -9.26 -6.60
CA VAL A 136 14.62 -10.56 -6.44
C VAL A 136 13.84 -11.66 -7.17
N VAL A 137 12.52 -11.72 -6.99
CA VAL A 137 11.66 -12.69 -7.68
C VAL A 137 11.71 -12.51 -9.19
N LEU A 138 11.69 -11.27 -9.69
CA LEU A 138 11.81 -10.98 -11.12
C LEU A 138 13.15 -11.46 -11.70
N ILE A 139 14.25 -11.21 -10.99
CA ILE A 139 15.59 -11.65 -11.41
C ILE A 139 15.64 -13.18 -11.49
N LEU A 140 15.11 -13.88 -10.48
CA LEU A 140 15.05 -15.34 -10.47
C LEU A 140 14.20 -15.89 -11.62
N LYS A 141 13.10 -15.20 -11.97
CA LYS A 141 12.26 -15.59 -13.10
C LYS A 141 12.98 -15.44 -14.44
N CYS A 142 13.76 -14.37 -14.62
CA CYS A 142 14.49 -14.11 -15.86
C CYS A 142 15.78 -14.93 -15.99
N ALA A 143 16.48 -15.18 -14.89
CA ALA A 143 17.74 -15.90 -14.86
C ALA A 143 17.77 -16.88 -13.67
N PRO A 144 17.19 -18.08 -13.83
CA PRO A 144 17.09 -19.05 -12.73
C PRO A 144 18.45 -19.52 -12.20
N ALA A 145 19.52 -19.37 -12.99
CA ALA A 145 20.90 -19.65 -12.58
C ALA A 145 21.39 -18.76 -11.42
N LEU A 146 20.71 -17.65 -11.11
CA LEU A 146 21.05 -16.75 -9.99
C LEU A 146 20.37 -17.16 -8.67
N SER A 147 19.67 -18.31 -8.61
CA SER A 147 19.01 -18.82 -7.39
C SER A 147 19.94 -18.96 -6.18
N SER A 148 21.19 -19.37 -6.41
CA SER A 148 22.21 -19.49 -5.36
C SER A 148 22.56 -18.16 -4.67
N TRP A 149 22.36 -17.03 -5.34
CA TRP A 149 22.65 -15.69 -4.80
C TRP A 149 21.44 -15.06 -4.10
N ALA A 150 20.24 -15.54 -4.39
CA ALA A 150 19.01 -15.09 -3.75
C ALA A 150 18.70 -15.82 -2.44
N ASP A 151 19.42 -16.91 -2.15
CA ASP A 151 19.21 -17.71 -0.96
C ASP A 151 19.68 -16.94 0.29
N ILE A 152 18.71 -16.49 1.09
CA ILE A 152 18.90 -15.58 2.23
C ILE A 152 19.77 -16.25 3.31
N GLY A 153 19.65 -17.58 3.47
CA GLY A 153 20.38 -18.36 4.46
C GLY A 153 21.90 -18.44 4.23
N GLN A 154 22.38 -18.18 3.02
CA GLN A 154 23.81 -18.20 2.71
C GLN A 154 24.53 -16.87 3.08
N HIS A 155 23.78 -15.76 3.20
CA HIS A 155 24.37 -14.40 3.26
C HIS A 155 24.04 -13.61 4.54
N VAL A 156 23.01 -13.98 5.31
CA VAL A 156 22.60 -13.23 6.51
C VAL A 156 23.00 -13.95 7.81
N ARG A 157 24.24 -13.75 8.25
CA ARG A 157 24.78 -14.21 9.55
C ARG A 157 24.27 -13.39 10.77
N ARG A 158 23.15 -12.68 10.64
CA ARG A 158 22.62 -11.81 11.70
C ARG A 158 21.10 -11.84 11.80
N GLN A 159 20.44 -12.81 11.16
CA GLN A 159 18.99 -13.04 11.24
C GLN A 159 18.64 -13.94 12.43
N ASP A 160 19.50 -14.91 12.72
CA ASP A 160 19.56 -15.68 13.97
C ASP A 160 19.36 -14.83 15.23
N LEU A 161 20.06 -13.69 15.31
CA LEU A 161 20.00 -12.79 16.45
C LEU A 161 18.66 -12.04 16.54
N TRP A 162 17.98 -11.78 15.42
CA TRP A 162 16.64 -11.18 15.40
C TRP A 162 15.54 -12.21 15.66
N ASP A 163 15.74 -13.45 15.23
CA ASP A 163 14.86 -14.58 15.51
C ASP A 163 14.89 -14.91 17.01
N GLU A 164 16.08 -14.91 17.64
CA GLU A 164 16.27 -15.10 19.09
C GLU A 164 15.64 -13.96 19.92
N ILE A 165 15.73 -12.71 19.45
CA ILE A 165 15.05 -11.56 20.09
C ILE A 165 13.54 -11.60 19.85
N GLY A 166 13.08 -12.11 18.70
CA GLY A 166 11.67 -12.25 18.35
C GLY A 166 10.94 -13.31 19.17
N GLU A 167 11.61 -14.40 19.54
CA GLU A 167 11.06 -15.43 20.43
C GLU A 167 10.84 -14.94 21.87
N LEU A 168 11.63 -13.96 22.34
CA LEU A 168 11.46 -13.40 23.69
C LEU A 168 10.21 -12.53 23.84
N ASN A 169 9.56 -12.12 22.74
CA ASN A 169 8.35 -11.28 22.77
C ASN A 169 7.10 -12.01 22.22
N ASN A 170 7.17 -13.34 22.04
CA ASN A 170 6.06 -14.18 21.56
C ASN A 170 5.02 -14.47 22.66
N GLY A 171 4.47 -13.39 23.21
CA GLY A 171 3.07 -13.34 23.61
C GLY A 171 2.23 -12.74 22.48
N GLY A 172 1.93 -13.53 21.44
CA GLY A 172 0.68 -13.39 20.69
C GLY A 172 0.60 -12.41 19.51
N PHE A 173 1.65 -12.18 18.71
CA PHE A 173 1.46 -11.38 17.48
C PHE A 173 1.93 -11.99 16.15
N LEU A 174 3.01 -12.79 16.04
CA LEU A 174 3.46 -13.25 14.72
C LEU A 174 4.16 -14.62 14.71
N ALA A 175 3.41 -15.71 14.89
CA ALA A 175 3.92 -17.05 14.62
C ALA A 175 2.87 -17.94 13.94
N HIS A 176 2.70 -17.73 12.64
CA HIS A 176 2.35 -18.81 11.72
C HIS A 176 3.23 -18.70 10.47
N ARG A 177 4.55 -18.65 10.69
CA ARG A 177 5.51 -18.96 9.64
C ARG A 177 5.54 -20.49 9.59
N ASN A 178 4.69 -21.07 8.75
CA ASN A 178 4.75 -22.49 8.46
C ASN A 178 6.11 -22.76 7.80
N ASP A 179 6.93 -23.57 8.47
CA ASP A 179 8.15 -24.20 7.96
C ASP A 179 7.83 -25.31 6.94
N GLU A 180 6.97 -25.00 5.98
CA GLU A 180 6.76 -25.84 4.80
C GLU A 180 7.45 -25.11 3.66
N GLY A 181 8.63 -25.60 3.29
CA GLY A 181 9.44 -25.05 2.21
C GLY A 181 8.59 -24.78 0.98
N VAL A 182 8.33 -23.50 0.72
CA VAL A 182 7.69 -23.03 -0.51
C VAL A 182 8.64 -23.32 -1.66
N LYS A 183 8.53 -24.53 -2.20
CA LYS A 183 8.99 -24.86 -3.54
C LYS A 183 8.26 -23.93 -4.50
N TYR A 184 8.98 -22.99 -5.08
CA TYR A 184 8.55 -22.33 -6.32
C TYR A 184 8.71 -23.32 -7.48
N GLU A 185 7.88 -24.37 -7.50
CA GLU A 185 7.67 -25.24 -8.66
C GLU A 185 6.49 -24.64 -9.45
N PRO A 186 6.71 -23.96 -10.58
CA PRO A 186 5.64 -23.80 -11.54
C PRO A 186 5.47 -25.15 -12.21
N GLU A 187 4.72 -26.05 -11.55
CA GLU A 187 4.37 -27.37 -12.10
C GLU A 187 3.34 -27.15 -13.22
N ILE A 188 3.83 -26.62 -14.33
CA ILE A 188 3.29 -26.84 -15.66
C ILE A 188 3.47 -28.34 -15.86
N LEU A 189 2.43 -29.12 -15.56
CA LEU A 189 2.31 -30.53 -15.89
C LEU A 189 2.27 -30.68 -17.43
N ALA A 190 3.40 -30.42 -18.07
CA ALA A 190 3.77 -31.03 -19.32
C ALA A 190 4.17 -32.45 -18.98
N GLY A 191 3.33 -33.40 -19.38
CA GLY A 191 3.37 -34.78 -18.92
C GLY A 191 4.74 -35.44 -19.04
N ASP A 192 5.13 -36.11 -17.97
CA ASP A 192 6.20 -37.10 -17.94
C ASP A 192 5.91 -38.10 -16.79
N ASP A 193 4.79 -38.81 -16.87
CA ASP A 193 4.53 -39.99 -16.04
C ASP A 193 4.92 -41.26 -16.81
N ILE A 194 6.22 -41.52 -16.88
CA ILE A 194 6.74 -42.87 -17.15
C ILE A 194 6.85 -43.58 -15.80
N GLY A 195 5.79 -44.30 -15.41
CA GLY A 195 5.88 -45.33 -14.37
C GLY A 195 4.94 -45.16 -13.18
N GLY A 196 3.63 -45.22 -13.40
CA GLY A 196 2.64 -45.38 -12.34
C GLY A 196 1.40 -46.11 -12.87
N THR A 197 0.96 -47.17 -12.18
CA THR A 197 -0.14 -48.05 -12.60
C THR A 197 -1.49 -47.32 -12.58
N VAL A 198 -2.17 -47.28 -13.73
CA VAL A 198 -3.48 -46.63 -13.93
C VAL A 198 -4.60 -47.42 -13.23
N ASP A 199 -5.36 -46.77 -12.32
CA ASP A 199 -6.59 -47.32 -11.72
C ASP A 199 -7.70 -47.38 -12.80
N PRO A 200 -8.29 -48.56 -13.10
CA PRO A 200 -9.27 -48.72 -14.17
C PRO A 200 -10.64 -48.05 -13.92
N ARG A 201 -10.86 -47.43 -12.76
CA ARG A 201 -12.15 -46.84 -12.39
C ARG A 201 -12.41 -45.43 -12.94
N TYR A 202 -11.44 -44.79 -13.59
CA TYR A 202 -11.62 -43.45 -14.15
C TYR A 202 -11.19 -43.39 -15.63
N PRO A 203 -12.13 -43.21 -16.57
CA PRO A 203 -11.79 -42.97 -17.97
C PRO A 203 -11.24 -41.54 -18.15
N PRO A 204 -10.25 -41.34 -19.05
CA PRO A 204 -9.65 -40.03 -19.28
C PRO A 204 -10.61 -39.17 -20.11
N GLY A 205 -11.20 -38.15 -19.48
CA GLY A 205 -12.12 -37.21 -20.15
C GLY A 205 -12.82 -36.25 -19.19
N ASP A 206 -13.01 -36.65 -17.92
CA ASP A 206 -13.78 -35.87 -16.95
C ASP A 206 -12.89 -35.35 -15.81
N ALA A 207 -12.06 -34.36 -16.11
CA ALA A 207 -11.36 -33.58 -15.09
C ALA A 207 -12.36 -32.64 -14.40
N SER A 208 -13.17 -33.20 -13.50
CA SER A 208 -13.97 -32.41 -12.57
C SER A 208 -13.02 -31.88 -11.49
N ALA A 209 -12.90 -30.56 -11.40
CA ALA A 209 -12.20 -29.89 -10.30
C ALA A 209 -12.85 -30.28 -8.97
N VAL A 210 -12.26 -31.25 -8.27
CA VAL A 210 -12.69 -31.64 -6.92
C VAL A 210 -12.21 -30.56 -5.96
N PHE A 211 -13.09 -29.60 -5.69
CA PHE A 211 -13.00 -28.73 -4.53
C PHE A 211 -13.10 -29.61 -3.28
N GLY A 212 -12.03 -29.62 -2.49
CA GLY A 212 -11.94 -30.42 -1.26
C GLY A 212 -13.04 -30.06 -0.27
N GLY A 213 -14.03 -30.94 -0.14
CA GLY A 213 -14.92 -31.01 1.01
C GLY A 213 -14.27 -31.88 2.08
N ARG A 214 -14.12 -31.33 3.28
CA ARG A 214 -13.69 -32.05 4.49
C ARG A 214 -14.82 -33.00 4.89
N GLU A 215 -14.63 -34.31 4.74
CA GLU A 215 -15.55 -35.32 5.29
C GLU A 215 -15.03 -35.75 6.68
N ASP A 216 -15.80 -35.41 7.71
CA ASP A 216 -15.56 -35.83 9.08
C ASP A 216 -16.14 -37.25 9.27
N PRO A 217 -15.36 -38.26 9.71
CA PRO A 217 -15.84 -39.63 9.76
C PRO A 217 -16.51 -39.92 11.11
N HIS A 218 -17.61 -39.25 11.43
CA HIS A 218 -18.52 -39.66 12.52
C HIS A 218 -19.92 -39.06 12.34
N CYS A 219 -20.73 -39.65 11.46
CA CYS A 219 -22.18 -39.76 11.62
C CYS A 219 -22.73 -40.72 10.56
N ALA A 220 -23.45 -41.74 11.03
CA ALA A 220 -24.18 -42.72 10.23
C ALA A 220 -25.60 -42.23 9.92
#